data_AF-A0A1P8KET8-F1
#
_entry.id   AF-A0A1P8KET8-F1
#
_cell.length_a   1.000
_cell.length_b   1.000
_cell.length_c   1.000
_cell.angle_alpha   90.00
_cell.angle_beta   90.00
_cell.angle_gamma   90.00
#
_symmetry.space_group_name_H-M   'P 1'
#
loop_
_entity.id
_entity.type
_entity.pdbx_description
1 polymer ?
#
loop_
_entity_poly.entity_id
_entity_poly.type
_entity_poly.pdbx_seq_one_letter_code
_entity_poly.pdbx_strand_id
1 'polypeptide(L)'
;MTQDTTPQPDANNEGLCEPCAGIQRNWRGTKGHPELVQGSNRSVAHKHGTVTHTRYRCERCGTIWEYENNKVNRQAGWSVVKR
;
A
#
# COMPACT_ATOMS: atom_id res chain seq x y z
N MET A 1 24.78 17.68 12.83
CA MET A 1 23.66 16.92 13.40
C MET A 1 22.95 16.24 12.24
N THR A 2 23.00 14.92 12.17
CA THR A 2 22.39 14.12 11.11
C THR A 2 20.88 14.27 11.22
N GLN A 3 20.26 14.94 10.25
CA GLN A 3 18.82 14.98 10.11
C GLN A 3 18.38 13.58 9.67
N ASP A 4 18.15 12.72 10.66
CA ASP A 4 17.32 11.52 10.50
C ASP A 4 15.99 12.03 9.95
N THR A 5 15.83 11.94 8.64
CA THR A 5 14.58 12.26 7.96
C THR A 5 13.66 11.10 8.24
N THR A 6 13.15 11.03 9.47
CA THR A 6 12.00 10.20 9.81
C THR A 6 10.92 10.57 8.79
N PRO A 7 10.46 9.63 7.93
CA PRO A 7 9.39 9.94 6.99
C PRO A 7 8.19 10.36 7.82
N GLN A 8 7.82 11.64 7.70
CA GLN A 8 6.67 12.21 8.38
C GLN A 8 5.47 11.30 8.06
N PRO A 9 4.82 10.66 9.06
CA PRO A 9 3.61 9.91 8.82
C PRO A 9 2.58 10.93 8.36
N ASP A 10 2.39 10.96 7.04
CA ASP A 10 1.47 11.82 6.33
C ASP A 10 0.15 11.91 7.12
N ALA A 11 -0.36 13.13 7.30
CA ALA A 11 -1.57 13.46 8.06
C ALA A 11 -2.81 12.63 7.64
N ASN A 12 -2.73 11.86 6.56
CA ASN A 12 -3.62 10.72 6.27
C ASN A 12 -3.44 9.51 7.21
N ASN A 13 -3.04 9.66 8.48
CA ASN A 13 -2.89 8.54 9.43
C ASN A 13 -4.03 8.42 10.46
N GLU A 14 -4.97 9.36 10.45
CA GLU A 14 -6.13 9.37 11.36
C GLU A 14 -7.05 8.15 11.08
N GLY A 15 -6.90 7.09 11.87
CA GLY A 15 -7.70 5.86 11.79
C GLY A 15 -6.95 4.59 11.35
N LEU A 16 -5.66 4.69 11.04
CA LEU A 16 -4.82 3.51 10.79
C LEU A 16 -4.19 3.01 12.10
N CYS A 17 -3.99 1.70 12.23
CA CYS A 17 -3.14 1.19 13.30
C CYS A 17 -1.65 1.50 13.03
N GLU A 18 -0.81 1.50 14.07
CA GLU A 18 0.66 1.70 13.96
C GLU A 18 1.32 0.95 12.79
N PRO A 19 1.06 -0.35 12.55
CA PRO A 19 1.69 -1.03 11.43
C PRO A 19 1.13 -0.63 10.06
N CYS A 20 -0.14 -0.19 9.97
CA CYS A 20 -0.69 0.41 8.75
C CYS A 20 -0.10 1.79 8.47
N ALA A 21 0.18 2.57 9.51
CA ALA A 21 0.84 3.88 9.42
C ALA A 21 2.25 3.77 8.81
N GLY A 22 2.97 2.69 9.14
CA GLY A 22 4.32 2.42 8.65
C GLY A 22 4.39 1.92 7.20
N ILE A 23 3.27 1.67 6.54
CA ILE A 23 3.28 1.21 5.15
C ILE A 23 3.66 2.37 4.23
N GLN A 24 4.78 2.20 3.53
CA GLN A 24 5.23 3.14 2.50
C GLN A 24 4.37 3.02 1.23
N ARG A 25 3.52 4.03 1.03
CA ARG A 25 2.57 4.15 -0.09
C ARG A 25 3.25 4.55 -1.39
N ASN A 26 2.66 4.23 -2.54
CA ASN A 26 3.17 4.63 -3.87
C ASN A 26 4.61 4.16 -4.19
N TRP A 27 5.08 3.08 -3.55
CA TRP A 27 6.37 2.48 -3.83
C TRP A 27 6.20 0.99 -4.12
N ARG A 28 6.70 0.57 -5.29
CA ARG A 28 6.66 -0.83 -5.71
C ARG A 28 7.63 -1.67 -4.89
N GLY A 29 7.17 -2.82 -4.41
CA GLY A 29 8.01 -3.80 -3.72
C GLY A 29 8.24 -3.54 -2.24
N THR A 30 7.59 -2.53 -1.66
CA THR A 30 7.59 -2.34 -0.20
C THR A 30 6.76 -3.44 0.46
N LYS A 31 7.25 -3.96 1.58
CA LYS A 31 6.51 -4.97 2.34
C LYS A 31 5.34 -4.30 3.06
N GLY A 32 4.15 -4.88 2.92
CA GLY A 32 3.06 -4.59 3.85
C GLY A 32 3.36 -5.16 5.24
N HIS A 33 2.49 -4.88 6.21
CA HIS A 33 2.58 -5.47 7.55
C HIS A 33 1.88 -6.84 7.61
N PRO A 34 2.19 -7.68 8.61
CA PRO A 34 1.76 -9.08 8.62
C PRO A 34 0.26 -9.29 8.84
N GLU A 35 -0.50 -8.28 9.29
CA GLU A 35 -1.94 -8.42 9.55
C GLU A 35 -2.79 -7.94 8.36
N LEU A 36 -2.16 -7.67 7.22
CA LEU A 36 -2.84 -7.49 5.94
C LEU A 36 -3.22 -8.85 5.37
N VAL A 37 -4.50 -9.17 5.45
CA VAL A 37 -5.06 -10.37 4.84
C VAL A 37 -5.34 -10.08 3.37
N GLN A 38 -4.78 -10.90 2.49
CA GLN A 38 -5.02 -10.81 1.06
C GLN A 38 -6.45 -11.25 0.74
N GLY A 39 -7.20 -10.39 0.05
CA GLY A 39 -8.51 -10.69 -0.48
C GLY A 39 -8.44 -10.98 -1.98
N SER A 40 -9.30 -10.32 -2.74
CA SER A 40 -9.37 -10.47 -4.19
C SER A 40 -8.18 -9.84 -4.89
N ASN A 41 -7.71 -10.48 -5.96
CA ASN A 41 -6.78 -9.89 -6.91
C ASN A 41 -7.46 -9.72 -8.27
N ARG A 42 -7.15 -8.64 -8.96
CA ARG A 42 -7.59 -8.36 -10.33
C ARG A 42 -6.38 -7.95 -11.16
N SER A 43 -6.17 -8.63 -12.27
CA SER A 43 -5.20 -8.19 -13.27
C SER A 43 -5.92 -7.50 -14.42
N VAL A 44 -5.40 -6.33 -14.81
CA VAL A 44 -5.87 -5.54 -15.95
C VAL A 44 -4.72 -5.47 -16.96
N ALA A 45 -4.98 -5.93 -18.18
CA ALA A 45 -4.04 -5.76 -19.27
C ALA A 45 -4.15 -4.32 -19.80
N HIS A 46 -3.07 -3.56 -19.69
CA HIS A 46 -2.93 -2.26 -20.32
C HIS A 46 -2.04 -2.36 -21.57
N LYS A 47 -2.13 -1.34 -22.42
CA LYS A 47 -1.37 -1.24 -23.68
C LYS A 47 0.15 -1.36 -23.50
N HIS A 48 0.65 -1.01 -22.32
CA HIS A 48 2.09 -1.01 -21.99
C HIS A 48 2.48 -2.07 -20.95
N GLY A 49 1.55 -2.91 -20.49
CA GLY A 49 1.85 -3.97 -19.53
C GLY A 49 0.65 -4.46 -18.74
N THR A 50 0.82 -5.53 -17.97
CA THR A 50 -0.21 -6.04 -17.06
C THR A 50 -0.07 -5.38 -15.71
N VAL A 51 -1.17 -4.80 -15.22
CA VAL A 51 -1.28 -4.23 -13.88
C VAL A 51 -2.07 -5.18 -13.01
N THR A 52 -1.49 -5.65 -11.92
CA THR A 52 -2.19 -6.52 -10.96
C THR A 52 -2.51 -5.73 -9.71
N HIS A 53 -3.79 -5.49 -9.45
CA HIS A 53 -4.30 -4.89 -8.23
C HIS A 53 -4.66 -6.01 -7.27
N THR A 54 -3.98 -6.06 -6.13
CA THR A 54 -4.32 -7.02 -5.07
C THR A 54 -4.90 -6.27 -3.90
N ARG A 55 -6.13 -6.60 -3.54
CA ARG A 55 -6.81 -6.00 -2.40
C ARG A 55 -6.40 -6.72 -1.12
N TYR A 56 -6.09 -5.94 -0.10
CA TYR A 56 -5.77 -6.40 1.24
C TYR A 56 -6.71 -5.73 2.24
N ARG A 57 -7.02 -6.44 3.32
CA ARG A 57 -7.75 -5.91 4.46
C ARG A 57 -6.90 -6.06 5.70
N CYS A 58 -6.73 -4.98 6.46
CA CYS A 58 -6.10 -5.06 7.76
C CYS A 58 -7.11 -5.65 8.76
N GLU A 59 -6.78 -6.75 9.40
CA GLU A 59 -7.65 -7.34 10.44
C GLU A 59 -7.62 -6.54 11.75
N ARG A 60 -6.61 -5.68 11.95
CA ARG A 60 -6.48 -4.87 13.17
C ARG A 60 -7.35 -3.62 13.16
N CYS A 61 -7.31 -2.83 12.09
CA CYS A 61 -8.06 -1.57 11.97
C CYS A 61 -9.17 -1.63 10.93
N GLY A 62 -9.32 -2.73 10.19
CA GLY A 62 -10.32 -2.87 9.13
C GLY A 62 -9.96 -2.17 7.82
N THR A 63 -8.90 -1.37 7.78
CA THR A 63 -8.53 -0.58 6.59
C THR A 63 -8.28 -1.47 5.39
N ILE A 64 -8.85 -1.07 4.25
CA ILE A 64 -8.68 -1.73 2.98
C ILE A 64 -7.56 -1.05 2.20
N TRP A 65 -6.55 -1.86 1.93
CA TRP A 65 -5.40 -1.52 1.12
C TRP A 65 -5.50 -2.17 -0.25
N GLU A 66 -4.90 -1.55 -1.24
CA GLU A 66 -4.68 -2.15 -2.54
C GLU A 66 -3.21 -2.02 -2.89
N TYR A 67 -2.63 -3.12 -3.34
CA TYR A 67 -1.29 -3.16 -3.86
C TYR A 67 -1.36 -3.23 -5.37
N GLU A 68 -0.88 -2.17 -6.03
CA GLU A 68 -0.73 -2.15 -7.47
C GLU A 68 0.66 -2.69 -7.85
N ASN A 69 0.69 -3.87 -8.48
CA ASN A 69 1.89 -4.36 -9.15
C ASN A 69 1.85 -3.97 -10.63
N ASN A 70 2.43 -2.82 -10.93
CA ASN A 70 2.66 -2.37 -12.29
C ASN A 70 4.17 -2.31 -12.56
N LYS A 71 4.66 -3.08 -13.53
CA LYS A 71 6.09 -3.05 -13.88
C LYS A 71 6.52 -1.77 -14.60
N VAL A 72 5.57 -1.08 -15.26
CA VAL A 72 5.87 0.16 -16.01
C VAL A 72 5.70 1.42 -15.18
N ASN A 73 5.01 1.35 -14.03
CA ASN A 73 4.87 2.47 -13.10
C ASN A 73 5.66 2.21 -11.82
N ARG A 74 6.73 2.97 -11.58
CA ARG A 74 7.53 2.86 -10.35
C ARG A 74 6.77 3.34 -9.10
N GLN A 75 5.76 4.17 -9.28
CA GLN A 75 4.89 4.64 -8.21
C GLN A 75 3.75 3.65 -7.90
N ALA A 76 3.67 2.52 -8.62
CA ALA A 76 2.69 1.49 -8.33
C ALA A 76 3.07 0.71 -7.07
N GLY A 77 2.25 0.81 -6.03
CA GLY A 77 2.51 0.19 -4.75
C GLY A 77 1.27 0.20 -3.87
N TRP A 78 1.47 0.37 -2.57
CA TRP A 78 0.37 0.41 -1.62
C TRP A 78 -0.43 1.71 -1.71
N SER A 79 -1.74 1.57 -1.80
CA SER A 79 -2.72 2.66 -1.75
C SER A 79 -3.86 2.30 -0.81
N VAL A 80 -4.39 3.28 -0.08
CA VAL A 80 -5.57 3.09 0.77
C VAL A 80 -6.81 3.26 -0.10
N VAL A 81 -7.64 2.23 -0.19
CA VAL A 81 -8.87 2.25 -1.01
C VAL A 81 -10.07 2.67 -0.18
N LYS A 82 -10.17 2.18 1.06
CA LYS A 82 -11.31 2.45 1.94
C LYS A 82 -10.92 2.32 3.41
N ARG A 83 -11.42 3.24 4.23
CA ARG A 83 -11.43 3.16 5.69
C ARG A 83 -12.82 2.75 6.15
#